data_AF-A0A3C0BSF0-F1
#
_entry.id   AF-A0A3C0BSF0-F1
#
_cell.length_a   1.000
_cell.length_b   1.000
_cell.length_c   1.000
_cell.angle_alpha   90.00
_cell.angle_beta   90.00
_cell.angle_gamma   90.00
#
_symmetry.space_group_name_H-M   'P 1'
#
loop_
_entity.id
_entity.type
_entity.pdbx_description
1 polymer ?
#
loop_
_entity_poly.entity_id
_entity_poly.type
_entity_poly.pdbx_seq_one_letter_code
_entity_poly.pdbx_strand_id
1 'polypeptide(L)'
;VSMLKDPFNVDPSIFTVMQMKLIKRAASYPQVARIFVHPAIKKALCQQASQLGKDTAWLGKVRPWWNHHYHFHVRLYCPPGAEACENQKDVSGDDGCGQELTNWYAMLKKAVIEAAKPVPPGTKPWTGKPPLTMAQLPRECGTVLTAGGYTPEPPPEGETPAAIKALATKDAGPPIPTLSPDQLKALIGTPAGTTDTAEMPLPDRNPMR
;
A
#
# COMPACT_ATOMS: atom_id res chain seq x y z
N VAL A 1 9.38 10.31 -9.05
CA VAL A 1 9.77 9.25 -10.01
C VAL A 1 9.29 7.91 -9.47
N SER A 2 8.77 7.01 -10.31
CA SER A 2 8.36 5.66 -9.89
C SER A 2 9.58 4.74 -9.79
N MET A 3 9.59 3.83 -8.82
CA MET A 3 10.60 2.77 -8.67
C MET A 3 10.29 1.54 -9.53
N LEU A 4 9.19 1.54 -10.28
CA LEU A 4 8.73 0.40 -11.08
C LEU A 4 9.11 0.55 -12.55
N LYS A 5 9.47 -0.57 -13.17
CA LYS A 5 9.56 -0.72 -14.62
C LYS A 5 8.23 -1.16 -15.21
N ASP A 6 7.55 -2.05 -14.49
CA ASP A 6 6.24 -2.62 -14.83
C ASP A 6 5.47 -2.92 -13.53
N PRO A 7 4.18 -3.33 -13.57
CA PRO A 7 3.39 -3.58 -12.36
C PRO A 7 3.95 -4.67 -11.43
N PHE A 8 4.90 -5.47 -11.90
CA PHE A 8 5.40 -6.66 -11.21
C PHE A 8 6.89 -6.56 -10.85
N ASN A 9 7.63 -5.61 -11.44
CA ASN A 9 9.08 -5.51 -11.27
C ASN A 9 9.53 -4.06 -11.07
N VAL A 10 10.54 -3.91 -10.19
CA VAL A 10 11.24 -2.63 -10.02
C VAL A 10 12.07 -2.30 -11.25
N ASP A 11 12.31 -1.01 -11.48
CA ASP A 11 13.30 -0.55 -12.45
C ASP A 11 14.71 -0.61 -11.82
N PRO A 12 15.61 -1.51 -12.27
CA PRO A 12 16.94 -1.65 -11.67
C PRO A 12 17.84 -0.43 -11.91
N SER A 13 17.53 0.44 -12.87
CA SER A 13 18.27 1.69 -13.08
C SER A 13 17.94 2.75 -12.02
N ILE A 14 16.81 2.61 -11.33
CA ILE A 14 16.31 3.56 -10.32
C ILE A 14 16.34 2.95 -8.92
N PHE A 15 15.83 1.71 -8.78
CA PHE A 15 15.81 0.97 -7.53
C PHE A 15 17.11 0.17 -7.35
N THR A 16 18.07 0.82 -6.72
CA THR A 16 19.41 0.28 -6.48
C THR A 16 19.56 -0.23 -5.04
N VAL A 17 20.75 -0.74 -4.71
CA VAL A 17 21.13 -1.08 -3.33
C VAL A 17 20.96 0.10 -2.36
N MET A 18 21.00 1.35 -2.84
CA MET A 18 20.78 2.52 -1.99
C MET A 18 19.35 2.58 -1.44
N GLN A 19 18.34 2.28 -2.25
CA GLN A 19 16.95 2.21 -1.80
C GLN A 19 16.75 1.07 -0.79
N MET A 20 17.38 -0.09 -1.02
CA MET A 20 17.39 -1.17 -0.04
C MET A 20 18.01 -0.73 1.29
N LYS A 21 19.20 -0.10 1.26
CA LYS A 21 19.87 0.40 2.47
C LYS A 21 19.03 1.42 3.23
N LEU A 22 18.34 2.32 2.53
CA LEU A 22 17.44 3.29 3.13
C LEU A 22 16.27 2.59 3.87
N ILE A 23 15.60 1.66 3.21
CA ILE A 23 14.46 0.93 3.80
C ILE A 23 14.94 0.05 4.97
N LYS A 24 16.06 -0.65 4.81
CA LYS A 24 16.69 -1.45 5.89
C LYS A 24 17.04 -0.57 7.08
N ARG A 25 17.62 0.61 6.86
CA ARG A 25 17.93 1.56 7.93
C ARG A 25 16.66 1.99 8.67
N ALA A 26 15.61 2.37 7.95
CA ALA A 26 14.34 2.70 8.58
C ALA A 26 13.77 1.53 9.40
N ALA A 27 13.81 0.30 8.87
CA ALA A 27 13.31 -0.89 9.57
C ALA A 27 14.13 -1.26 10.82
N SER A 28 15.42 -0.89 10.86
CA SER A 28 16.32 -1.20 11.98
C SER A 28 15.94 -0.49 13.29
N TYR A 29 15.17 0.61 13.22
CA TYR A 29 14.75 1.33 14.41
C TYR A 29 13.71 0.54 15.21
N PRO A 30 13.89 0.35 16.53
CA PRO A 30 12.91 -0.36 17.36
C PRO A 30 11.55 0.36 17.44
N GLN A 31 11.54 1.67 17.24
CA GLN A 31 10.31 2.47 17.20
C GLN A 31 9.47 2.18 15.96
N VAL A 32 10.05 1.65 14.88
CA VAL A 32 9.32 1.35 13.65
C VAL A 32 8.58 0.02 13.80
N ALA A 33 7.27 0.07 13.68
CA ALA A 33 6.38 -1.09 13.68
C ALA A 33 6.23 -1.70 12.29
N ARG A 34 6.02 -0.86 11.26
CA ARG A 34 5.81 -1.31 9.87
C ARG A 34 6.35 -0.32 8.85
N ILE A 35 6.74 -0.85 7.69
CA ILE A 35 7.03 -0.07 6.49
C ILE A 35 6.19 -0.61 5.34
N PHE A 36 5.33 0.21 4.73
CA PHE A 36 4.54 -0.19 3.57
C PHE A 36 5.24 0.19 2.27
N VAL A 37 5.38 -0.77 1.36
CA VAL A 37 6.00 -0.63 0.03
C VAL A 37 5.18 -1.36 -1.03
N HIS A 38 5.34 -1.01 -2.29
CA HIS A 38 4.76 -1.78 -3.39
C HIS A 38 5.22 -3.27 -3.35
N PRO A 39 4.39 -4.27 -3.74
CA PRO A 39 4.79 -5.67 -3.70
C PRO A 39 6.02 -5.99 -4.56
N ALA A 40 6.21 -5.29 -5.69
CA ALA A 40 7.43 -5.43 -6.51
C ALA A 40 8.70 -4.96 -5.78
N ILE A 41 8.59 -3.91 -4.97
CA ILE A 41 9.69 -3.46 -4.12
C ILE A 41 9.97 -4.52 -3.05
N LYS A 42 8.94 -5.04 -2.38
CA LYS A 42 9.09 -6.13 -1.40
C LYS A 42 9.80 -7.34 -2.00
N LYS A 43 9.40 -7.78 -3.20
CA LYS A 43 10.07 -8.86 -3.93
C LYS A 43 11.55 -8.56 -4.17
N ALA A 44 11.88 -7.37 -4.68
CA ALA A 44 13.25 -6.97 -4.92
C ALA A 44 14.09 -6.95 -3.63
N LEU A 45 13.53 -6.46 -2.51
CA LEU A 45 14.19 -6.47 -1.21
C LEU A 45 14.47 -7.90 -0.72
N CYS A 46 13.51 -8.82 -0.85
CA CYS A 46 13.69 -10.23 -0.50
C CYS A 46 14.81 -10.88 -1.32
N GLN A 47 14.86 -10.64 -2.63
CA GLN A 47 15.88 -11.16 -3.54
C GLN A 47 17.27 -10.58 -3.23
N GLN A 48 17.38 -9.28 -3.00
CA GLN A 48 18.65 -8.66 -2.67
C GLN A 48 19.15 -9.07 -1.27
N ALA A 49 18.24 -9.21 -0.30
CA ALA A 49 18.61 -9.65 1.04
C ALA A 49 19.14 -11.09 1.05
N SER A 50 18.50 -12.01 0.33
CA SER A 50 18.97 -13.40 0.23
C SER A 50 20.34 -13.51 -0.45
N GLN A 51 20.64 -12.62 -1.40
CA GLN A 51 21.96 -12.53 -2.04
C GLN A 51 23.04 -11.94 -1.13
N LEU A 52 22.69 -10.99 -0.25
CA LEU A 52 23.65 -10.24 0.58
C LEU A 52 23.94 -10.87 1.95
N GLY A 53 23.12 -11.81 2.43
CA GLY A 53 23.43 -12.60 3.64
C GLY A 53 22.25 -12.87 4.58
N LYS A 54 22.54 -13.41 5.76
CA LYS A 54 21.56 -13.96 6.72
C LYS A 54 20.74 -12.94 7.52
N ASP A 55 21.03 -11.65 7.43
CA ASP A 55 20.28 -10.61 8.16
C ASP A 55 19.05 -10.14 7.38
N THR A 56 17.98 -10.93 7.51
CA THR A 56 16.65 -10.71 6.91
C THR A 56 15.60 -10.29 7.94
N ALA A 57 15.91 -10.22 9.23
CA ALA A 57 14.93 -9.95 10.29
C ALA A 57 14.18 -8.62 10.08
N TRP A 58 14.86 -7.61 9.55
CA TRP A 58 14.26 -6.32 9.22
C TRP A 58 13.15 -6.40 8.15
N LEU A 59 13.15 -7.43 7.29
CA LEU A 59 12.11 -7.64 6.29
C LEU A 59 10.75 -7.93 6.91
N GLY A 60 10.67 -8.49 8.13
CA GLY A 60 9.40 -8.76 8.79
C GLY A 60 8.55 -7.49 9.01
N LYS A 61 9.20 -6.33 9.17
CA LYS A 61 8.52 -5.03 9.27
C LYS A 61 8.06 -4.48 7.93
N VAL A 62 8.66 -4.90 6.81
CA VAL A 62 8.36 -4.38 5.47
C VAL A 62 7.19 -5.15 4.89
N ARG A 63 6.04 -4.50 4.72
CA ARG A 63 4.79 -5.10 4.27
C ARG A 63 4.41 -4.62 2.87
N PRO A 64 4.06 -5.54 1.94
CA PRO A 64 3.50 -5.16 0.66
C PRO A 64 2.16 -4.42 0.84
N TRP A 65 1.94 -3.38 0.04
CA TRP A 65 0.70 -2.61 -0.04
C TRP A 65 0.49 -2.02 -1.43
N TRP A 66 -0.76 -1.75 -1.80
CA TRP A 66 -1.10 -1.07 -3.06
C TRP A 66 -0.41 0.29 -3.17
N ASN A 67 -0.07 0.72 -4.39
CA ASN A 67 0.69 1.96 -4.62
C ASN A 67 2.08 1.90 -3.94
N HIS A 68 2.54 2.92 -3.21
CA HIS A 68 3.83 2.91 -2.50
C HIS A 68 5.03 2.54 -3.39
N HIS A 69 5.01 2.99 -4.65
CA HIS A 69 6.07 2.75 -5.63
C HIS A 69 6.93 3.99 -5.91
N TYR A 70 6.57 5.16 -5.39
CA TYR A 70 7.39 6.38 -5.47
C TYR A 70 7.70 6.98 -4.08
N HIS A 71 7.13 6.36 -3.04
CA HIS A 71 7.29 6.68 -1.63
C HIS A 71 7.02 5.39 -0.82
N PHE A 72 7.37 5.37 0.46
CA PHE A 72 7.05 4.28 1.38
C PHE A 72 6.54 4.87 2.70
N HIS A 73 5.63 4.16 3.36
CA HIS A 73 5.02 4.65 4.61
C HIS A 73 5.69 3.98 5.80
N VAL A 74 6.30 4.78 6.67
CA VAL A 74 6.82 4.31 7.95
C VAL A 74 5.76 4.53 9.02
N ARG A 75 5.42 3.47 9.75
CA ARG A 75 4.55 3.53 10.93
C ARG A 75 5.36 3.20 12.18
N LEU A 76 5.22 4.04 13.20
CA LEU A 76 5.84 3.85 14.50
C LEU A 76 4.90 3.10 15.45
N TYR A 77 5.48 2.48 16.46
CA TYR A 77 4.76 2.07 17.67
C TYR A 77 4.29 3.30 18.44
N CYS A 78 3.24 3.12 19.24
CA CYS A 78 2.83 4.12 20.21
C CYS A 78 3.99 4.46 21.17
N PRO A 79 4.27 5.75 21.41
CA PRO A 79 5.31 6.15 22.34
C PRO A 79 5.04 5.63 23.77
N PRO A 80 6.08 5.30 24.56
CA PRO A 80 5.91 4.94 25.96
C PRO A 80 5.18 6.06 26.73
N GLY A 81 4.19 5.68 27.54
CA GLY A 81 3.39 6.62 28.34
C GLY A 81 2.22 7.29 27.59
N ALA A 82 2.04 7.05 26.29
CA ALA A 82 0.90 7.55 25.53
C ALA A 82 -0.32 6.62 25.66
N GLU A 83 -1.05 6.70 26.78
CA GLU A 83 -2.16 5.79 27.11
C GLU A 83 -3.33 5.80 26.11
N ALA A 84 -3.57 6.93 25.46
CA ALA A 84 -4.62 7.06 24.44
C ALA A 84 -4.18 6.58 23.03
N CYS A 85 -2.94 6.09 22.88
CA CYS A 85 -2.43 5.60 21.60
C CYS A 85 -2.64 4.09 21.47
N GLU A 86 -3.30 3.68 20.40
CA GLU A 86 -3.56 2.27 20.10
C GLU A 86 -2.57 1.70 19.08
N ASN A 87 -1.85 0.64 19.47
CA ASN A 87 -1.03 -0.12 18.54
C ASN A 87 -1.88 -1.00 17.62
N GLN A 88 -1.41 -1.21 16.40
CA GLN A 88 -1.94 -2.27 15.57
C GLN A 88 -1.42 -3.63 16.04
N LYS A 89 -2.15 -4.71 15.74
CA LYS A 89 -1.65 -6.09 15.87
C LYS A 89 -0.23 -6.19 15.29
N ASP A 90 0.68 -6.89 15.94
CA ASP A 90 2.05 -7.04 15.45
C ASP A 90 2.12 -7.76 14.09
N VAL A 91 3.22 -7.55 13.37
CA VAL A 91 3.53 -8.34 12.17
C VAL A 91 3.79 -9.79 12.57
N SER A 92 3.52 -10.73 11.67
CA SER A 92 4.00 -12.10 11.86
C SER A 92 5.53 -12.08 11.97
N GLY A 93 6.11 -12.99 12.74
CA GLY A 93 7.56 -13.10 12.90
C GLY A 93 8.29 -13.62 11.65
N ASP A 94 7.60 -13.78 10.53
CA ASP A 94 8.18 -14.15 9.23
C ASP A 94 8.73 -12.92 8.48
N ASP A 95 9.56 -13.16 7.48
CA ASP A 95 10.15 -12.11 6.64
C ASP A 95 9.19 -11.57 5.56
N GLY A 96 7.98 -12.13 5.43
CA GLY A 96 6.98 -11.78 4.41
C GLY A 96 7.40 -12.07 2.96
N CYS A 97 8.44 -12.89 2.73
CA CYS A 97 8.96 -13.17 1.39
C CYS A 97 8.30 -14.38 0.71
N GLY A 98 7.58 -15.22 1.47
CA GLY A 98 6.86 -16.40 0.97
C GLY A 98 5.40 -16.11 0.61
N GLN A 99 4.48 -16.80 1.30
CA GLN A 99 3.06 -16.89 0.92
C GLN A 99 2.36 -15.53 0.83
N GLU A 100 2.68 -14.60 1.72
CA GLU A 100 2.12 -13.25 1.64
C GLU A 100 2.41 -12.62 0.27
N LEU A 101 3.68 -12.64 -0.15
CA LEU A 101 4.09 -12.00 -1.39
C LEU A 101 3.44 -12.69 -2.59
N THR A 102 3.34 -14.02 -2.59
CA THR A 102 2.58 -14.78 -3.58
C THR A 102 1.13 -14.30 -3.68
N ASN A 103 0.45 -14.15 -2.55
CA ASN A 103 -0.94 -13.66 -2.51
C ASN A 103 -1.06 -12.23 -3.05
N TRP A 104 -0.12 -11.34 -2.73
CA TRP A 104 -0.08 -9.99 -3.28
C TRP A 104 0.10 -9.96 -4.79
N TYR A 105 0.96 -10.82 -5.34
CA TYR A 105 1.12 -10.93 -6.78
C TYR A 105 -0.12 -11.48 -7.48
N ALA A 106 -0.84 -12.42 -6.86
CA ALA A 106 -2.13 -12.87 -7.38
C ALA A 106 -3.15 -11.72 -7.45
N MET A 107 -3.22 -10.90 -6.39
CA MET A 107 -4.06 -9.71 -6.37
C MET A 107 -3.63 -8.66 -7.41
N LEU A 108 -2.33 -8.40 -7.57
CA LEU A 108 -1.80 -7.49 -8.59
C LEU A 108 -2.14 -7.96 -10.00
N LYS A 109 -1.97 -9.26 -10.30
CA LYS A 109 -2.31 -9.83 -11.61
C LYS A 109 -3.78 -9.61 -11.93
N LYS A 110 -4.67 -9.93 -10.98
CA LYS A 110 -6.11 -9.68 -11.12
C LYS A 110 -6.39 -8.20 -11.38
N ALA A 111 -5.78 -7.29 -10.60
CA ALA A 111 -5.96 -5.86 -10.76
C ALA A 111 -5.53 -5.34 -12.14
N VAL A 112 -4.38 -5.81 -12.66
CA VAL A 112 -3.88 -5.44 -14.00
C VAL A 112 -4.82 -5.93 -15.10
N ILE A 113 -5.33 -7.16 -15.00
CA ILE A 113 -6.28 -7.72 -15.97
C ILE A 113 -7.60 -6.95 -15.94
N GLU A 114 -8.15 -6.66 -14.75
CA GLU A 114 -9.40 -5.90 -14.63
C GLU A 114 -9.24 -4.46 -15.12
N ALA A 115 -8.11 -3.80 -14.84
CA ALA A 115 -7.84 -2.43 -15.28
C ALA A 115 -7.70 -2.31 -16.81
N ALA A 116 -7.36 -3.40 -17.50
CA ALA A 116 -7.28 -3.42 -18.96
C ALA A 116 -8.64 -3.62 -19.65
N LYS A 117 -9.68 -4.01 -18.92
CA LYS A 117 -11.02 -4.16 -19.48
C LYS A 117 -11.63 -2.78 -19.74
N PRO A 118 -12.36 -2.59 -20.85
CA PRO A 118 -13.12 -1.37 -21.06
C PRO A 118 -14.19 -1.22 -19.98
N VAL A 119 -14.35 0.00 -19.47
CA VAL A 119 -15.41 0.32 -18.50
C VAL A 119 -16.77 0.14 -19.20
N PRO A 120 -17.68 -0.70 -18.69
CA PRO A 120 -18.99 -0.90 -19.31
C PRO A 120 -19.76 0.42 -19.43
N PRO A 121 -20.48 0.65 -20.54
CA PRO A 121 -21.38 1.79 -20.68
C PRO A 121 -22.39 1.84 -19.52
N GLY A 122 -22.56 3.01 -18.90
CA GLY A 122 -23.50 3.18 -17.79
C GLY A 122 -22.98 2.77 -16.41
N THR A 123 -21.69 2.42 -16.27
CA THR A 123 -21.09 2.18 -14.95
C THR A 123 -21.18 3.47 -14.11
N LYS A 124 -21.94 3.42 -13.01
CA LYS A 124 -22.03 4.56 -12.09
C LYS A 124 -20.66 4.82 -11.47
N PRO A 125 -20.20 6.08 -11.40
CA PRO A 125 -18.98 6.42 -10.69
C PRO A 125 -19.04 5.92 -9.25
N TRP A 126 -17.92 5.41 -8.73
CA TRP A 126 -17.82 5.07 -7.32
C TRP A 126 -18.04 6.34 -6.48
N THR A 127 -19.05 6.32 -5.63
CA THR A 127 -19.45 7.48 -4.80
C THR A 127 -18.56 7.67 -3.58
N GLY A 128 -17.52 6.86 -3.42
CA GLY A 128 -16.65 6.93 -2.25
C GLY A 128 -17.26 6.30 -1.02
N LYS A 129 -16.46 6.25 0.05
CA LYS A 129 -17.00 6.07 1.39
C LYS A 129 -17.60 7.39 1.88
N PRO A 130 -18.59 7.34 2.77
CA PRO A 130 -19.01 8.53 3.51
C PRO A 130 -17.80 9.23 4.15
N PRO A 131 -17.80 10.56 4.21
CA PRO A 131 -16.75 11.30 4.89
C PRO A 131 -16.72 10.93 6.38
N LEU A 132 -15.54 11.06 6.99
CA LEU A 132 -15.39 10.93 8.44
C LEU A 132 -16.18 12.04 9.13
N THR A 133 -16.92 11.69 10.18
CA THR A 133 -17.64 12.66 11.02
C THR A 133 -16.92 12.87 12.35
N MET A 134 -17.18 14.00 13.02
CA MET A 134 -16.58 14.28 14.33
C MET A 134 -16.95 13.22 15.39
N ALA A 135 -18.10 12.57 15.26
CA ALA A 135 -18.53 11.48 16.15
C ALA A 135 -17.71 10.19 15.98
N GLN A 136 -16.96 10.05 14.87
CA GLN A 136 -16.12 8.89 14.57
C GLN A 136 -14.65 9.09 14.98
N LEU A 137 -14.29 10.28 15.49
CA LEU A 137 -12.95 10.61 15.95
C LEU A 137 -12.87 10.48 17.48
N PRO A 138 -11.67 10.25 18.05
CA PRO A 138 -11.45 10.36 19.49
C PRO A 138 -11.96 11.71 20.03
N ARG A 139 -12.52 11.70 21.24
CA ARG A 139 -13.15 12.88 21.85
C ARG A 139 -12.20 14.07 21.96
N GLU A 140 -10.92 13.76 22.15
CA GLU A 140 -9.81 14.70 22.25
C GLU A 140 -9.65 15.53 20.97
N CYS A 141 -9.95 14.96 19.79
CA CYS A 141 -9.91 15.68 18.52
C CYS A 141 -10.88 16.87 18.49
N GLY A 142 -12.07 16.71 19.10
CA GLY A 142 -13.03 17.80 19.23
C GLY A 142 -12.53 18.93 20.13
N THR A 143 -11.74 18.61 21.16
CA THR A 143 -11.14 19.60 22.07
C THR A 143 -10.11 20.47 21.35
N VAL A 144 -9.28 19.84 20.49
CA VAL A 144 -8.30 20.59 19.68
C VAL A 144 -9.01 21.51 18.68
N LEU A 145 -10.08 21.02 18.04
CA LEU A 145 -10.80 21.77 17.03
C LEU A 145 -11.46 23.04 17.58
N THR A 146 -11.95 23.00 18.83
CA THR A 146 -12.60 24.16 19.48
C THR A 146 -11.67 24.95 20.40
N ALA A 147 -10.40 24.58 20.47
CA ALA A 147 -9.41 25.28 21.28
C ALA A 147 -9.34 26.76 20.87
N GLY A 148 -9.36 27.65 21.85
CA GLY A 148 -9.35 29.11 21.60
C GLY A 148 -10.69 29.71 21.19
N GLY A 149 -11.81 28.99 21.36
CA GLY A 149 -13.15 29.50 21.06
C GLY A 149 -13.52 29.45 19.57
N TYR A 150 -12.75 28.72 18.76
CA TYR A 150 -13.05 28.52 17.35
C TYR A 150 -14.29 27.64 17.18
N THR A 151 -15.25 28.10 16.38
CA THR A 151 -16.39 27.30 15.94
C THR A 151 -16.09 26.84 14.52
N PRO A 152 -15.83 25.54 14.28
CA PRO A 152 -15.63 25.03 12.93
C PRO A 152 -16.88 25.26 12.09
N GLU A 153 -16.73 25.99 10.99
CA GLU A 153 -17.80 26.19 10.02
C GLU A 153 -18.04 24.87 9.28
N PRO A 154 -19.31 24.41 9.15
CA PRO A 154 -19.61 23.27 8.31
C PRO A 154 -19.22 23.61 6.87
N PRO A 155 -18.68 22.64 6.09
CA PRO A 155 -18.50 22.84 4.67
C PRO A 155 -19.85 23.20 4.02
N PRO A 156 -19.88 24.07 2.99
CA PRO A 156 -21.12 24.40 2.28
C PRO A 156 -21.82 23.11 1.83
N GLU A 157 -23.13 23.02 2.05
CA GLU A 157 -23.91 21.86 1.63
C GLU A 157 -23.73 21.63 0.12
N GLY A 158 -23.15 20.48 -0.25
CA GLY A 158 -22.94 20.09 -1.65
C GLY A 158 -21.57 20.40 -2.25
N GLU A 159 -20.67 21.10 -1.54
CA GLU A 159 -19.33 21.39 -2.06
C GLU A 159 -18.22 20.63 -1.33
N THR A 160 -17.70 19.59 -1.99
CA THR A 160 -16.26 19.33 -1.87
C THR A 160 -15.61 20.14 -2.99
N PRO A 161 -14.79 21.18 -2.71
CA PRO A 161 -14.05 21.85 -3.76
C PRO A 161 -13.30 20.78 -4.55
N ALA A 162 -13.46 20.75 -5.86
CA ALA A 162 -12.81 19.75 -6.72
C ALA A 162 -11.29 19.67 -6.46
N ALA A 163 -10.68 20.77 -5.99
CA ALA A 163 -9.31 20.85 -5.50
C ALA A 163 -9.03 19.95 -4.28
N ILE A 164 -9.92 19.88 -3.27
CA ILE A 164 -9.79 18.96 -2.12
C ILE A 164 -9.94 17.51 -2.57
N LYS A 165 -10.86 17.25 -3.51
CA LYS A 165 -11.01 15.93 -4.10
C LYS A 165 -9.76 15.51 -4.88
N ALA A 166 -9.11 16.43 -5.59
CA ALA A 166 -7.91 16.20 -6.39
C ALA A 166 -6.62 16.04 -5.54
N LEU A 167 -6.46 16.79 -4.45
CA LEU A 167 -5.26 16.74 -3.59
C LEU A 167 -5.14 15.45 -2.77
N ALA A 168 -6.25 14.74 -2.57
CA ALA A 168 -6.30 13.50 -1.80
C ALA A 168 -6.51 12.23 -2.65
N THR A 169 -6.39 12.31 -3.99
CA THR A 169 -6.59 11.12 -4.82
C THR A 169 -5.40 10.18 -4.78
N LYS A 170 -5.69 8.90 -5.05
CA LYS A 170 -4.73 7.84 -5.41
C LYS A 170 -3.83 8.20 -6.61
N ASP A 171 -4.10 9.30 -7.31
CA ASP A 171 -3.36 9.80 -8.46
C ASP A 171 -2.31 10.85 -8.07
N ALA A 172 -2.19 11.19 -6.77
CA ALA A 172 -1.01 11.87 -6.27
C ALA A 172 0.19 10.94 -6.52
N GLY A 173 1.06 11.31 -7.46
CA GLY A 173 2.26 10.55 -7.83
C GLY A 173 2.28 10.08 -9.29
N PRO A 174 3.44 9.63 -9.80
CA PRO A 174 3.51 9.06 -11.14
C PRO A 174 2.59 7.83 -11.24
N PRO A 175 1.90 7.59 -12.35
CA PRO A 175 1.07 6.40 -12.52
C PRO A 175 1.92 5.12 -12.43
N ILE A 176 1.29 4.00 -12.07
CA ILE A 176 1.92 2.68 -12.19
C ILE A 176 2.17 2.42 -13.69
N PRO A 177 3.39 2.03 -14.10
CA PRO A 177 3.66 1.68 -15.49
C PRO A 177 2.74 0.53 -15.94
N THR A 178 2.19 0.62 -17.14
CA THR A 178 1.30 -0.41 -17.70
C THR A 178 2.07 -1.44 -18.52
N LEU A 179 1.49 -2.63 -18.69
CA LEU A 179 2.01 -3.63 -19.60
C LEU A 179 1.77 -3.22 -21.06
N SER A 180 2.66 -3.64 -21.96
CA SER A 180 2.38 -3.58 -23.41
C SER A 180 1.22 -4.51 -23.77
N PRO A 181 0.56 -4.30 -24.92
CA PRO A 181 -0.53 -5.19 -25.37
C PRO A 181 -0.12 -6.67 -25.44
N ASP A 182 1.10 -6.97 -25.90
CA ASP A 182 1.61 -8.33 -25.99
C ASP A 182 1.88 -8.94 -24.61
N GLN A 183 2.46 -8.16 -23.70
CA GLN A 183 2.69 -8.59 -22.32
C GLN A 183 1.37 -8.86 -21.59
N LEU A 184 0.37 -8.01 -21.81
CA LEU A 184 -0.97 -8.18 -21.26
C LEU A 184 -1.64 -9.43 -21.84
N LYS A 185 -1.54 -9.65 -23.16
CA LYS A 185 -2.07 -10.85 -23.81
C LYS A 185 -1.41 -12.12 -23.25
N ALA A 186 -0.10 -12.11 -23.04
CA ALA A 186 0.63 -13.21 -22.43
C ALA A 186 0.19 -13.46 -20.97
N LEU A 187 -0.02 -12.39 -20.20
CA LEU A 187 -0.54 -12.48 -18.84
C LEU A 187 -1.94 -13.12 -18.80
N ILE A 188 -2.84 -12.71 -19.69
CA ILE A 188 -4.21 -13.25 -19.79
C ILE A 188 -4.21 -14.70 -20.30
N GLY A 189 -3.32 -15.03 -21.26
CA GLY A 189 -3.21 -16.37 -21.85
C GLY A 189 -2.54 -17.41 -20.96
N THR A 190 -2.00 -17.02 -19.81
CA THR A 190 -1.41 -17.95 -18.83
C THR A 190 -2.53 -18.59 -18.00
N PRO A 191 -2.69 -19.93 -17.98
CA PRO A 191 -3.74 -20.60 -17.20
C PRO A 191 -3.66 -20.22 -15.71
N ALA A 192 -4.80 -19.90 -15.11
CA ALA A 192 -4.95 -19.70 -13.68
C ALA A 192 -4.73 -21.06 -12.97
N GLY A 193 -3.49 -21.38 -12.62
CA GLY A 193 -3.16 -22.66 -11.99
C GLY A 193 -1.71 -23.14 -12.14
N THR A 194 -0.84 -22.45 -12.89
CA THR A 194 0.60 -22.77 -12.89
C THR A 194 1.33 -22.03 -11.77
N THR A 195 1.09 -22.47 -10.54
CA THR A 195 2.12 -22.46 -9.51
C THR A 195 2.15 -23.85 -8.90
N ASP A 196 3.35 -24.36 -8.67
CA ASP A 196 3.60 -25.44 -7.72
C ASP A 196 2.62 -25.33 -6.54
N THR A 197 1.97 -26.47 -6.31
CA THR A 197 0.75 -26.70 -5.55
C THR A 197 0.60 -25.92 -4.25
N ALA A 198 -0.56 -25.28 -4.06
CA ALA A 198 -1.51 -25.60 -2.97
C ALA A 198 -2.64 -24.55 -2.92
N GLU A 199 -3.88 -25.01 -3.06
CA GLU A 199 -5.09 -24.24 -2.75
C GLU A 199 -5.05 -23.70 -1.32
N MET A 200 -5.22 -22.39 -1.14
CA MET A 200 -5.53 -21.80 0.16
C MET A 200 -6.54 -20.65 -0.01
N PRO A 201 -7.55 -20.58 0.86
CA PRO A 201 -8.63 -19.61 0.74
C PRO A 201 -8.12 -18.18 1.00
N LEU A 202 -8.66 -17.25 0.22
CA LEU A 202 -8.45 -15.81 0.36
C LEU A 202 -8.92 -15.35 1.76
N PRO A 203 -8.12 -14.61 2.53
CA PRO A 203 -8.65 -13.90 3.69
C PRO A 203 -9.61 -12.81 3.21
N ASP A 204 -10.77 -12.76 3.84
CA ASP A 204 -11.75 -11.70 3.68
C ASP A 204 -11.17 -10.37 4.16
N ARG A 205 -10.58 -9.61 3.23
CA ARG A 205 -10.33 -8.19 3.38
C ARG A 205 -10.79 -7.47 2.12
N ASN A 206 -12.11 -7.36 2.06
CA ASN A 206 -12.87 -6.34 1.34
C ASN A 206 -12.05 -5.04 1.11
N PRO A 207 -11.65 -4.71 -0.13
CA PRO A 207 -11.07 -3.42 -0.49
C PRO A 207 -12.20 -2.40 -0.76
N MET A 208 -13.18 -2.32 0.15
CA MET A 208 -13.81 -1.05 0.46
C MET A 208 -13.02 -0.47 1.63
N ARG A 209 -11.79 -0.03 1.38
CA ARG A 209 -11.06 0.94 2.20
C ARG A 209 -10.17 1.78 1.31
#